data_AF-A0A7V5WPS9-F1
#
_entry.id   AF-A0A7V5WPS9-F1
#
_cell.length_a   1.000
_cell.length_b   1.000
_cell.length_c   1.000
_cell.angle_alpha   90.00
_cell.angle_beta   90.00
_cell.angle_gamma   90.00
#
_symmetry.space_group_name_H-M   'P 1'
#
loop_
_entity.id
_entity.type
_entity.pdbx_description
1 polymer ?
#
loop_
_entity_poly.entity_id
_entity_poly.type
_entity_poly.pdbx_seq_one_letter_code
_entity_poly.pdbx_strand_id
1 'polypeptide(L)'
;MEIKVLNRRVCGDDNATDFFVERPLKRSEIENLAKELQGQISAFGALFYIDLLTGRVTTSTNSLRCTFRTKNDSTEIKQQINLYLQSLEI
;
A
#
# COMPACT_ATOMS: atom_id res chain seq x y z
N MET A 1 2.97 1.21 17.76
CA MET A 1 2.72 -0.13 17.18
C MET A 1 3.51 -0.20 15.87
N GLU A 2 4.27 -1.26 15.59
CA GLU A 2 5.06 -1.39 14.35
C GLU A 2 4.29 -2.31 13.40
N ILE A 3 4.02 -1.88 12.15
CA ILE A 3 3.32 -2.77 11.21
C ILE A 3 4.31 -3.82 10.76
N LYS A 4 3.85 -5.07 10.80
CA LYS A 4 4.60 -6.19 10.28
C LYS A 4 4.76 -6.05 8.77
N VAL A 5 5.97 -5.70 8.33
CA VAL A 5 6.41 -5.95 6.96
C VAL A 5 6.43 -7.46 6.77
N LEU A 6 5.48 -7.97 6.01
CA LEU A 6 5.31 -9.42 5.79
C LEU A 6 6.45 -9.98 4.95
N ASN A 7 6.87 -9.23 3.93
CA ASN A 7 7.90 -9.65 3.01
C ASN A 7 8.49 -8.48 2.21
N ARG A 8 9.76 -8.58 1.84
CA ARG A 8 10.41 -7.75 0.81
C ARG A 8 10.91 -8.69 -0.28
N ARG A 9 10.43 -8.51 -1.51
CA ARG A 9 10.81 -9.36 -2.65
C ARG A 9 11.17 -8.53 -3.88
N VAL A 10 12.08 -9.05 -4.69
CA VAL A 10 12.35 -8.54 -6.03
C VAL A 10 11.31 -9.15 -6.99
N CYS A 11 10.71 -8.34 -7.85
CA CYS A 11 9.67 -8.69 -8.82
C CYS A 11 10.08 -8.13 -10.19
N GLY A 12 10.89 -8.89 -10.94
CA GLY A 12 11.55 -8.35 -12.15
C GLY A 12 12.56 -7.28 -11.75
N ASP A 13 12.45 -6.09 -12.33
CA ASP A 13 13.29 -4.93 -11.98
C ASP A 13 12.73 -4.11 -10.81
N ASP A 14 11.55 -4.48 -10.28
CA ASP A 14 10.89 -3.76 -9.19
C ASP A 14 11.15 -4.43 -7.83
N ASN A 15 11.18 -3.63 -6.77
CA ASN A 15 11.10 -4.09 -5.39
C ASN A 15 9.65 -4.03 -4.90
N ALA A 16 9.17 -5.10 -4.28
CA ALA A 16 7.86 -5.18 -3.66
C ALA A 16 7.99 -5.30 -2.13
N THR A 17 7.28 -4.45 -1.40
CA THR A 17 7.14 -4.52 0.06
C THR A 17 5.69 -4.83 0.39
N ASP A 18 5.45 -5.95 1.06
CA ASP A 18 4.13 -6.34 1.55
C ASP A 18 3.97 -5.87 3.02
N PHE A 19 2.96 -5.06 3.27
CA PHE A 19 2.51 -4.64 4.59
C PHE A 19 1.32 -5.50 5.02
N PHE A 20 1.37 -6.00 6.25
CA PHE A 20 0.19 -6.57 6.89
C PHE A 20 -0.81 -5.45 7.23
N VAL A 21 -2.10 -5.76 7.14
CA VAL A 21 -3.17 -4.88 7.60
C VAL A 21 -4.07 -5.69 8.53
N GLU A 22 -4.34 -5.20 9.74
CA GLU A 22 -5.10 -5.96 10.75
C GLU A 22 -6.54 -6.31 10.32
N ARG A 23 -7.12 -5.51 9.43
CA ARG A 23 -8.40 -5.78 8.77
C ARG A 23 -8.35 -5.34 7.31
N PRO A 24 -9.25 -5.84 6.45
CA PRO A 24 -9.33 -5.32 5.09
C PRO A 24 -9.66 -3.82 5.11
N LEU A 25 -8.99 -3.06 4.25
CA LEU A 25 -9.24 -1.62 4.12
C LEU A 25 -10.61 -1.38 3.50
N LYS A 26 -11.33 -0.38 4.01
CA LYS A 26 -12.55 0.13 3.38
C LYS A 26 -12.17 0.97 2.18
N ARG A 27 -13.07 1.05 1.20
CA ARG A 27 -12.88 1.90 0.01
C ARG A 27 -12.49 3.34 0.36
N SER A 28 -13.15 3.94 1.35
CA SER A 28 -12.85 5.31 1.81
C SER A 28 -11.42 5.46 2.36
N GLU A 29 -10.89 4.43 3.01
CA GLU A 29 -9.52 4.41 3.54
C GLU A 29 -8.51 4.30 2.40
N ILE A 30 -8.81 3.48 1.38
CA ILE A 30 -7.97 3.37 0.18
C ILE A 30 -7.96 4.70 -0.59
N GLU A 31 -9.10 5.37 -0.72
CA GLU A 31 -9.21 6.68 -1.37
C GLU A 31 -8.46 7.77 -0.60
N ASN A 32 -8.46 7.72 0.73
CA ASN A 32 -7.68 8.65 1.56
C ASN A 32 -6.17 8.38 1.44
N LEU A 33 -5.74 7.11 1.48
CA LEU A 33 -4.36 6.74 1.22
C LEU A 33 -3.89 7.23 -0.16
N ALA A 34 -4.72 7.11 -1.19
CA ALA A 34 -4.40 7.62 -2.52
C ALA A 34 -4.18 9.14 -2.52
N LYS A 35 -5.02 9.90 -1.79
CA LYS A 35 -4.85 11.35 -1.65
C LYS A 35 -3.57 11.71 -0.90
N GLU A 36 -3.27 11.04 0.20
CA GLU A 36 -2.05 11.28 0.98
C GLU A 36 -0.78 11.03 0.16
N LEU A 37 -0.78 9.96 -0.63
CA LEU A 37 0.33 9.62 -1.52
C LEU A 37 0.34 10.41 -2.83
N GLN A 38 -0.65 11.29 -3.04
CA GLN A 38 -0.86 12.03 -4.30
C GLN A 38 -0.94 11.10 -5.53
N GLY A 39 -1.54 9.93 -5.34
CA GLY A 39 -1.67 8.87 -6.35
C GLY A 39 -3.01 8.87 -7.07
N GLN A 40 -3.00 8.29 -8.27
CA GLN A 40 -4.23 8.02 -9.02
C GLN A 40 -4.79 6.65 -8.65
N ILE A 41 -6.08 6.59 -8.34
CA ILE A 41 -6.74 5.36 -7.93
C ILE A 41 -7.46 4.70 -9.12
N SER A 42 -7.27 3.39 -9.28
CA SER A 42 -8.08 2.54 -10.15
C SER A 42 -8.56 1.30 -9.39
N ALA A 43 -9.73 0.79 -9.75
CA ALA A 43 -10.36 -0.34 -9.06
C ALA A 43 -10.84 -1.39 -10.06
N PHE A 44 -10.62 -2.66 -9.73
CA PHE A 44 -11.10 -3.82 -10.47
C PHE A 44 -11.72 -4.83 -9.50
N GLY A 45 -13.04 -4.78 -9.34
CA GLY A 45 -13.76 -5.55 -8.32
C GLY A 45 -13.33 -5.15 -6.91
N ALA A 46 -12.82 -6.11 -6.12
CA ALA A 46 -12.33 -5.88 -4.76
C ALA A 46 -10.85 -5.45 -4.70
N LEU A 47 -10.18 -5.29 -5.85
CA LEU A 47 -8.77 -4.95 -5.95
C LEU A 47 -8.61 -3.48 -6.33
N PHE A 48 -7.71 -2.80 -5.65
CA PHE A 48 -7.42 -1.38 -5.84
C PHE A 48 -5.94 -1.18 -6.15
N TYR A 49 -5.69 -0.28 -7.09
CA TYR A 49 -4.35 0.17 -7.46
C TYR A 49 -4.25 1.66 -7.25
N ILE A 50 -3.19 2.10 -6.58
CA ILE A 50 -2.83 3.50 -6.42
C ILE A 50 -1.53 3.69 -7.18
N ASP A 51 -1.62 4.32 -8.34
CA ASP A 51 -0.49 4.63 -9.21
C ASP A 51 0.20 5.91 -8.74
N LEU A 52 1.50 5.81 -8.47
CA LEU A 52 2.39 6.88 -8.04
C LEU A 52 3.45 7.11 -9.12
N LEU A 53 4.09 8.28 -9.12
CA LEU A 53 5.23 8.54 -10.02
C LEU A 53 6.39 7.55 -9.81
N THR A 54 6.54 7.02 -8.60
CA THR A 54 7.65 6.17 -8.19
C THR A 54 7.30 4.68 -8.16
N GLY A 55 6.05 4.31 -8.36
CA GLY A 55 5.59 2.94 -8.16
C GLY A 55 4.09 2.77 -8.09
N ARG A 56 3.64 1.67 -7.50
CA ARG A 56 2.22 1.33 -7.36
C ARG A 56 1.95 0.67 -6.02
N VAL A 57 0.93 1.14 -5.33
CA VAL A 57 0.34 0.42 -4.19
C VAL A 57 -0.81 -0.44 -4.70
N THR A 58 -0.90 -1.67 -4.22
CA THR A 58 -1.98 -2.61 -4.53
C THR A 58 -2.58 -3.10 -3.21
N THR A 59 -3.89 -2.99 -3.06
CA THR A 59 -4.60 -3.45 -1.86
C THR A 59 -5.96 -4.01 -2.24
N SER A 60 -6.64 -4.69 -1.32
CA SER A 60 -7.97 -5.24 -1.54
C SER A 60 -8.85 -5.12 -0.31
N THR A 61 -10.14 -4.89 -0.55
CA THR A 61 -11.18 -4.87 0.50
C THR A 61 -11.46 -6.27 1.07
N ASN A 62 -10.81 -7.31 0.56
CA ASN A 62 -10.99 -8.71 1.00
C ASN A 62 -9.69 -9.34 1.55
N SER A 63 -8.58 -8.60 1.59
CA SER A 63 -7.27 -9.13 1.99
C SER A 63 -6.63 -8.32 3.11
N LEU A 64 -5.87 -8.99 3.96
CA LEU A 64 -5.09 -8.40 5.05
C LEU A 64 -3.70 -7.95 4.58
N ARG A 65 -3.60 -7.47 3.34
CA ARG A 65 -2.32 -7.15 2.69
C ARG A 65 -2.43 -5.89 1.86
N CYS A 66 -1.45 -5.01 2.04
CA CYS A 66 -1.18 -3.87 1.18
C CYS A 66 0.23 -4.03 0.59
N THR A 67 0.38 -4.00 -0.72
CA THR A 67 1.67 -4.22 -1.39
C THR A 67 2.11 -2.95 -2.09
N PHE A 68 3.31 -2.45 -1.79
CA PHE A 68 3.92 -1.36 -2.55
C PHE A 68 5.02 -1.90 -3.47
N ARG A 69 4.97 -1.57 -4.76
CA ARG A 69 5.98 -1.92 -5.77
C ARG A 69 6.65 -0.69 -6.34
N THR A 70 7.98 -0.69 -6.44
CA THR A 70 8.78 0.43 -6.95
C THR A 70 10.15 -0.03 -7.45
N LYS A 71 10.71 0.60 -8.49
CA LYS A 71 12.07 0.31 -8.98
C LYS A 71 13.16 0.69 -7.97
N ASN A 72 13.02 1.87 -7.35
CA ASN A 72 14.09 2.51 -6.59
C ASN A 72 14.00 2.28 -5.07
N ASP A 73 13.18 1.31 -4.64
CA ASP A 73 12.97 0.98 -3.22
C ASP A 73 12.66 2.20 -2.32
N SER A 74 11.77 3.10 -2.76
CA SER A 74 11.48 4.37 -2.06
C SER A 74 11.07 4.18 -0.59
N THR A 75 11.99 4.45 0.33
CA THR A 75 11.80 4.33 1.78
C THR A 75 10.74 5.30 2.31
N GLU A 76 10.69 6.52 1.77
CA GLU A 76 9.74 7.55 2.21
C GLU A 76 8.28 7.12 1.99
N ILE A 77 7.95 6.65 0.78
CA ILE A 77 6.59 6.16 0.48
C ILE A 77 6.23 4.97 1.38
N LYS A 78 7.17 4.06 1.62
CA LYS A 78 6.94 2.94 2.55
C LYS A 78 6.63 3.42 3.96
N GLN A 79 7.34 4.43 4.44
CA GLN A 79 7.09 5.02 5.76
C GLN A 79 5.73 5.71 5.81
N GLN A 80 5.34 6.45 4.77
CA GLN A 80 4.00 7.07 4.69
C GLN A 80 2.88 6.03 4.70
N ILE A 81 2.99 4.96 3.90
CA ILE A 81 2.04 3.84 3.90
C ILE A 81 1.98 3.21 5.29
N ASN A 82 3.14 2.97 5.91
CA ASN A 82 3.22 2.39 7.24
C ASN A 82 2.52 3.27 8.29
N LEU A 83 2.79 4.57 8.31
CA LEU A 83 2.16 5.51 9.25
C LEU A 83 0.65 5.61 9.03
N TYR A 84 0.21 5.63 7.76
CA TYR A 84 -1.21 5.65 7.43
C TYR A 84 -1.92 4.42 7.97
N LEU A 85 -1.40 3.24 7.68
CA LEU A 85 -1.99 1.99 8.14
C LEU A 85 -2.02 1.91 9.68
N GLN A 86 -1.00 2.43 10.38
CA GLN A 86 -0.99 2.51 11.86
C GLN A 86 -2.07 3.45 12.39
N SER A 87 -2.37 4.53 11.66
CA SER A 87 -3.41 5.49 12.05
C SER A 87 -4.83 4.91 11.95
N LEU A 88 -5.01 3.83 11.18
CA LEU A 88 -6.28 3.12 11.07
C LEU A 88 -6.52 2.12 12.23
N GLU A 89 -5.50 1.88 13.05
CA GLU A 89 -5.45 0.91 14.15
C GLU A 89 -5.60 1.61 15.53
N ILE A 90 -6.51 2.60 15.63
CA ILE A 90 -7.07 3.08 16.92
C ILE A 90 -8.36 2.32 17.22
#